data_AF-F7ALH9-F1
#
_entry.id   AF-F7ALH9-F1
#
_cell.length_a   1.000
_cell.length_b   1.000
_cell.length_c   1.000
_cell.angle_alpha   90.00
_cell.angle_beta   90.00
_cell.angle_gamma   90.00
#
_symmetry.space_group_name_H-M   'P 1'
#
loop_
_entity.id
_entity.type
_entity.pdbx_description
1 polymer ?
#
loop_
_entity_poly.entity_id
_entity_poly.type
_entity_poly.pdbx_seq_one_letter_code
_entity_poly.pdbx_strand_id
1 'polypeptide(L)'
;MNGRLPRPGSFGSAPLLPLEAEGAGRWACGASAVHTYLLRSPAARPAGEDGPGQLRSDIQIAMATGRKLMRAIRVFEFGGPEVLKLQSDVAVPIPKENQVLIRVHACGVNPVETYIRSGTYSRKPTLPYTPGTDVAGVIEAVGEGVTAFQKGDRVFTSSTISGGYAEYAVASDDTVFSLPDQLDFKQGAAIGIPYFTAYRALFHRAHAKPGESVLVHGASGGVGLAACQIARAYGLKVLGTAGTEEGRSIVSGNGAHEVFNHRETNYIDKIKASVGEKGVNVIIEMLSNVNLSNDLSLLSYGGRVIVVGSRGPVEINPRDTMVKESSIIGTALFSSTKEDIRGSAAALQAGMETGWLKPVVGPQYPLEKAAQAHESIIHSNGASGKMILLL
;
A
#
# COMPACT_ATOMS: atom_id res chain seq x y z
N MET A 1 -30.14 50.31 29.69
CA MET A 1 -30.12 51.45 28.76
C MET A 1 -29.37 50.99 27.51
N ASN A 2 -30.04 50.36 26.54
CA ASN A 2 -30.71 50.91 25.34
C ASN A 2 -29.82 51.77 24.43
N GLY A 3 -29.58 51.27 23.19
CA GLY A 3 -29.05 52.03 22.05
C GLY A 3 -28.41 51.14 20.96
N ARG A 4 -29.19 50.28 20.29
CA ARG A 4 -29.63 50.37 18.87
C ARG A 4 -28.56 50.11 17.79
N LEU A 5 -28.73 48.97 17.10
CA LEU A 5 -28.21 48.59 15.78
C LEU A 5 -28.84 49.44 14.66
N PRO A 6 -28.17 49.64 13.50
CA PRO A 6 -28.83 49.97 12.25
C PRO A 6 -29.04 48.75 11.34
N ARG A 7 -30.16 48.74 10.61
CA ARG A 7 -30.56 47.79 9.55
C ARG A 7 -30.66 48.54 8.20
N PRO A 8 -30.80 47.84 7.06
CA PRO A 8 -30.18 48.19 5.78
C PRO A 8 -31.05 49.10 4.89
N GLY A 9 -30.39 49.88 4.03
CA GLY A 9 -31.01 50.63 2.93
C GLY A 9 -30.73 49.95 1.59
N SER A 10 -31.75 49.88 0.75
CA SER A 10 -31.79 49.18 -0.53
C SER A 10 -32.14 50.12 -1.69
N PHE A 11 -31.72 49.69 -2.88
CA PHE A 11 -32.16 50.01 -4.25
C PHE A 11 -31.80 51.35 -4.94
N GLY A 12 -31.05 51.18 -6.03
CA GLY A 12 -31.03 52.03 -7.23
C GLY A 12 -30.68 51.19 -8.46
N SER A 13 -31.70 50.76 -9.20
CA SER A 13 -31.74 50.22 -10.59
C SER A 13 -31.33 51.31 -11.60
N ALA A 14 -30.89 51.12 -12.85
CA ALA A 14 -31.09 50.15 -13.96
C ALA A 14 -30.03 50.51 -15.08
N PRO A 15 -30.03 50.03 -16.35
CA PRO A 15 -30.90 49.04 -17.01
C PRO A 15 -30.19 47.96 -17.87
N LEU A 16 -30.98 46.95 -18.23
CA LEU A 16 -30.78 45.96 -19.29
C LEU A 16 -31.44 46.42 -20.59
N LEU A 17 -30.99 45.86 -21.73
CA LEU A 17 -31.73 45.41 -22.95
C LEU A 17 -30.82 45.53 -24.22
N PRO A 18 -31.11 44.86 -25.36
CA PRO A 18 -31.26 43.41 -25.61
C PRO A 18 -30.56 42.98 -26.93
N LEU A 19 -30.63 41.70 -27.33
CA LEU A 19 -31.03 41.29 -28.71
C LEU A 19 -31.06 39.76 -28.90
N GLU A 20 -32.18 39.34 -29.49
CA GLU A 20 -32.63 38.00 -29.93
C GLU A 20 -31.79 37.47 -31.12
N ALA A 21 -31.43 36.18 -31.18
CA ALA A 21 -32.14 34.99 -31.70
C ALA A 21 -32.24 34.88 -33.25
N GLU A 22 -31.55 33.89 -33.81
CA GLU A 22 -31.81 33.08 -35.03
C GLU A 22 -30.62 32.09 -35.10
N GLY A 23 -30.67 30.81 -35.51
CA GLY A 23 -31.63 29.97 -36.21
C GLY A 23 -31.03 28.55 -36.29
N ALA A 24 -31.86 27.57 -36.60
CA ALA A 24 -31.54 26.14 -36.62
C ALA A 24 -30.52 25.72 -37.70
N GLY A 25 -29.71 24.69 -37.42
CA GLY A 25 -28.77 24.14 -38.41
C GLY A 25 -28.18 22.77 -38.03
N ARG A 26 -28.77 21.74 -38.63
CA ARG A 26 -28.37 20.33 -38.79
C ARG A 26 -26.90 19.93 -38.53
N TRP A 27 -26.78 18.76 -37.90
CA TRP A 27 -25.58 17.92 -37.81
C TRP A 27 -25.08 17.49 -39.20
N ALA A 28 -23.79 17.68 -39.46
CA ALA A 28 -23.07 17.04 -40.56
C ALA A 28 -21.65 16.65 -40.13
N CYS A 29 -21.25 15.44 -40.53
CA CYS A 29 -19.93 14.84 -40.40
C CYS A 29 -18.80 15.74 -40.95
N GLY A 30 -17.64 15.66 -40.31
CA GLY A 30 -16.38 16.18 -40.84
C GLY A 30 -15.20 15.68 -40.03
N ALA A 31 -14.54 14.63 -40.53
CA ALA A 31 -13.25 14.17 -40.03
C ALA A 31 -12.20 15.28 -40.18
N SER A 32 -11.37 15.49 -39.16
CA SER A 32 -10.13 16.26 -39.31
C SER A 32 -9.00 15.66 -38.48
N ALA A 33 -8.01 15.19 -39.24
CA ALA A 33 -6.59 15.00 -38.97
C ALA A 33 -6.07 15.18 -37.53
N VAL A 34 -5.63 14.05 -36.96
CA VAL A 34 -4.70 14.03 -35.82
C VAL A 34 -3.28 14.22 -36.35
N HIS A 35 -2.61 15.27 -35.87
CA HIS A 35 -1.20 15.56 -36.13
C HIS A 35 -0.33 14.66 -35.24
N THR A 36 0.34 13.67 -35.83
CA THR A 36 1.26 12.77 -35.12
C THR A 36 2.64 13.43 -35.01
N TYR A 37 3.04 13.83 -33.81
CA TYR A 37 4.44 14.15 -33.50
C TYR A 37 5.23 12.85 -33.31
N LEU A 38 6.08 12.53 -34.28
CA LEU A 38 7.10 11.49 -34.20
C LEU A 38 8.26 11.95 -33.30
N LEU A 39 8.32 11.45 -32.07
CA LEU A 39 9.56 11.48 -31.28
C LEU A 39 10.40 10.25 -31.62
N ARG A 40 11.57 10.49 -32.23
CA ARG A 40 12.59 9.47 -32.47
C ARG A 40 13.17 8.99 -31.14
N SER A 41 12.96 7.72 -30.81
CA SER A 41 13.71 7.01 -29.77
C SER A 41 15.18 6.85 -30.18
N PRO A 42 16.15 6.94 -29.26
CA PRO A 42 17.51 6.47 -29.53
C PRO A 42 17.50 4.96 -29.74
N ALA A 43 18.29 4.49 -30.69
CA ALA A 43 18.38 3.08 -31.08
C ALA A 43 18.66 2.19 -29.86
N ALA A 44 17.78 1.21 -29.64
CA ALA A 44 17.99 0.12 -28.71
C ALA A 44 19.19 -0.71 -29.18
N ARG A 45 20.12 -1.02 -28.26
CA ARG A 45 21.13 -2.04 -28.50
C ARG A 45 20.44 -3.41 -28.60
N PRO A 46 20.94 -4.35 -29.42
CA PRO A 46 20.33 -5.66 -29.56
C PRO A 46 20.34 -6.39 -28.22
N ALA A 47 19.21 -6.99 -27.87
CA ALA A 47 19.11 -7.95 -26.78
C ALA A 47 19.83 -9.24 -27.20
N GLY A 48 20.90 -9.59 -26.50
CA GLY A 48 21.63 -10.84 -26.70
C GLY A 48 22.92 -10.86 -25.88
N GLU A 49 23.03 -11.88 -25.01
CA GLU A 49 24.23 -12.32 -24.28
C GLU A 49 24.51 -11.76 -22.87
N ASP A 50 23.51 -11.71 -21.98
CA ASP A 50 23.78 -11.70 -20.54
C ASP A 50 23.84 -13.14 -19.99
N GLY A 51 24.94 -13.82 -20.32
CA GLY A 51 25.28 -15.16 -19.81
C GLY A 51 25.95 -15.13 -18.42
N PRO A 52 26.47 -16.28 -17.94
CA PRO A 52 27.18 -16.43 -16.64
C PRO A 52 28.44 -15.56 -16.44
N GLY A 53 28.74 -14.64 -17.36
CA GLY A 53 29.86 -13.70 -17.30
C GLY A 53 29.64 -12.54 -16.31
N GLN A 54 28.42 -12.00 -16.18
CA GLN A 54 28.13 -10.86 -15.29
C GLN A 54 28.30 -11.22 -13.80
N LEU A 55 27.90 -12.44 -13.43
CA LEU A 55 28.02 -12.95 -12.07
C LEU A 55 29.51 -13.15 -11.68
N ARG A 56 30.33 -13.61 -12.64
CA ARG A 56 31.79 -13.75 -12.45
C ARG A 56 32.47 -12.39 -12.28
N SER A 57 32.01 -11.34 -12.96
CA SER A 57 32.58 -10.00 -12.79
C SER A 57 32.27 -9.37 -11.43
N ASP A 58 31.06 -9.56 -10.87
CA ASP A 58 30.69 -8.98 -9.58
C ASP A 58 31.46 -9.62 -8.42
N ILE A 59 31.70 -10.94 -8.46
CA ILE A 59 32.52 -11.66 -7.47
C ILE A 59 33.99 -11.21 -7.58
N GLN A 60 34.53 -11.12 -8.80
CA GLN A 60 35.90 -10.64 -9.01
C GLN A 60 36.09 -9.20 -8.55
N ILE A 61 35.11 -8.32 -8.79
CA ILE A 61 35.11 -6.94 -8.29
C ILE A 61 34.99 -6.93 -6.77
N ALA A 62 34.10 -7.71 -6.17
CA ALA A 62 33.95 -7.78 -4.71
C ALA A 62 35.23 -8.28 -4.03
N MET A 63 35.86 -9.33 -4.56
CA MET A 63 37.14 -9.85 -4.06
C MET A 63 38.30 -8.88 -4.29
N ALA A 64 38.36 -8.21 -5.44
CA ALA A 64 39.39 -7.21 -5.74
C ALA A 64 39.22 -5.91 -4.92
N THR A 65 37.99 -5.61 -4.47
CA THR A 65 37.69 -4.41 -3.67
C THR A 65 37.54 -4.69 -2.17
N GLY A 66 37.72 -5.95 -1.74
CA GLY A 66 37.56 -6.35 -0.33
C GLY A 66 36.13 -6.23 0.20
N ARG A 67 35.11 -6.19 -0.68
CA ARG A 67 33.70 -6.07 -0.29
C ARG A 67 33.21 -7.36 0.34
N LYS A 68 32.51 -7.24 1.47
CA LYS A 68 31.79 -8.34 2.12
C LYS A 68 30.72 -8.88 1.16
N LEU A 69 30.56 -10.20 1.14
CA LEU A 69 29.48 -10.88 0.42
C LEU A 69 28.29 -11.14 1.35
N MET A 70 27.10 -11.25 0.78
CA MET A 70 25.85 -11.51 1.50
C MET A 70 24.95 -12.47 0.74
N ARG A 71 23.99 -13.04 1.47
CA ARG A 71 22.86 -13.76 0.88
C ARG A 71 21.76 -12.79 0.46
N ALA A 72 21.21 -13.00 -0.73
CA ALA A 72 20.06 -12.27 -1.23
C ALA A 72 19.25 -13.11 -2.22
N ILE A 73 17.94 -12.84 -2.29
CA ILE A 73 17.09 -13.33 -3.37
C ILE A 73 17.32 -12.47 -4.61
N ARG A 74 17.48 -13.11 -5.76
CA ARG A 74 17.71 -12.49 -7.06
C ARG A 74 16.69 -13.02 -8.05
N VAL A 75 16.12 -12.11 -8.84
CA VAL A 75 15.20 -12.40 -9.95
C VAL A 75 15.92 -12.00 -11.23
N PHE A 76 16.25 -12.99 -12.07
CA PHE A 76 16.98 -12.79 -13.33
C PHE A 76 16.05 -12.69 -14.54
N GLU A 77 14.84 -13.25 -14.43
CA GLU A 77 13.76 -13.18 -15.40
C GLU A 77 12.42 -13.08 -14.66
N PHE A 78 11.40 -12.51 -15.31
CA PHE A 78 10.05 -12.48 -14.73
C PHE A 78 9.37 -13.84 -14.84
N GLY A 79 8.57 -14.22 -13.85
CA GLY A 79 7.88 -15.51 -13.85
C GLY A 79 7.12 -15.85 -12.56
N GLY A 80 6.84 -17.13 -12.38
CA GLY A 80 6.25 -17.67 -11.16
C GLY A 80 7.24 -17.65 -10.00
N PRO A 81 6.89 -18.19 -8.82
CA PRO A 81 7.78 -18.18 -7.65
C PRO A 81 9.15 -18.84 -7.89
N GLU A 82 9.27 -19.76 -8.86
CA GLU A 82 10.50 -20.47 -9.22
C GLU A 82 11.65 -19.56 -9.67
N VAL A 83 11.37 -18.33 -10.10
CA VAL A 83 12.41 -17.36 -10.52
C VAL A 83 13.13 -16.69 -9.33
N LEU A 84 12.63 -16.87 -8.10
CA LEU A 84 13.26 -16.34 -6.88
C LEU A 84 14.47 -17.21 -6.51
N LYS A 85 15.67 -16.82 -6.94
CA LYS A 85 16.91 -17.57 -6.71
C LYS A 85 17.67 -17.01 -5.52
N LEU A 86 17.99 -17.84 -4.55
CA LEU A 86 18.97 -17.47 -3.52
C LEU A 86 20.37 -17.43 -4.12
N GLN A 87 21.09 -16.34 -3.88
CA GLN A 87 22.52 -16.19 -4.17
C GLN A 87 23.23 -15.90 -2.85
N SER A 88 24.43 -16.43 -2.65
CA SER A 88 25.23 -16.29 -1.42
C SER A 88 26.47 -15.40 -1.57
N ASP A 89 26.66 -14.88 -2.78
CA ASP A 89 27.86 -14.21 -3.28
C ASP A 89 27.54 -12.82 -3.83
N VAL A 90 26.45 -12.21 -3.35
CA VAL A 90 26.08 -10.84 -3.72
C VAL A 90 26.93 -9.87 -2.91
N ALA A 91 27.57 -8.90 -3.56
CA ALA A 91 28.33 -7.88 -2.84
C ALA A 91 27.42 -7.02 -1.96
N VAL A 92 27.82 -6.77 -0.70
CA VAL A 92 27.12 -5.83 0.18
C VAL A 92 27.17 -4.44 -0.45
N PRO A 93 26.02 -3.78 -0.66
CA PRO A 93 25.96 -2.45 -1.26
C PRO A 93 26.53 -1.38 -0.32
N ILE A 94 27.11 -0.33 -0.89
CA ILE A 94 27.63 0.82 -0.15
C ILE A 94 26.60 1.95 -0.25
N PRO A 95 26.11 2.51 0.87
CA PRO A 95 25.16 3.61 0.83
C PRO A 95 25.83 4.88 0.27
N LYS A 96 25.13 5.58 -0.62
CA LYS A 96 25.54 6.88 -1.17
C LYS A 96 24.92 8.03 -0.38
N GLU A 97 25.06 9.25 -0.88
CA GLU A 97 24.41 10.44 -0.32
C GLU A 97 22.90 10.20 -0.05
N ASN A 98 22.42 10.60 1.12
CA ASN A 98 21.04 10.45 1.60
C ASN A 98 20.54 8.98 1.63
N GLN A 99 21.47 8.02 1.75
CA GLN A 99 21.15 6.60 1.85
C GLN A 99 21.70 6.00 3.14
N VAL A 100 21.03 4.96 3.62
CA VAL A 100 21.49 4.14 4.73
C VAL A 100 21.61 2.69 4.29
N LEU A 101 22.55 1.98 4.91
CA LEU A 101 22.68 0.53 4.81
C LEU A 101 22.11 -0.09 6.08
N ILE A 102 21.15 -0.97 5.92
CA ILE A 102 20.48 -1.67 7.01
C ILE A 102 20.94 -3.13 6.99
N ARG A 103 21.43 -3.62 8.13
CA ARG A 103 21.55 -5.06 8.39
C ARG A 103 20.17 -5.58 8.73
N VAL A 104 19.59 -6.35 7.82
CA VAL A 104 18.19 -6.79 7.87
C VAL A 104 18.05 -7.98 8.81
N HIS A 105 17.06 -7.92 9.70
CA HIS A 105 16.67 -9.03 10.57
C HIS A 105 15.39 -9.71 10.07
N ALA A 106 14.45 -8.94 9.55
CA ALA A 106 13.23 -9.43 8.93
C ALA A 106 12.81 -8.55 7.75
N CYS A 107 12.14 -9.13 6.75
CA CYS A 107 11.52 -8.41 5.66
C CYS A 107 10.07 -8.83 5.47
N GLY A 108 9.14 -7.88 5.39
CA GLY A 108 7.75 -8.16 5.08
C GLY A 108 7.56 -8.67 3.66
N VAL A 109 6.63 -9.61 3.48
CA VAL A 109 6.16 -10.06 2.16
C VAL A 109 4.87 -9.31 1.83
N ASN A 110 4.80 -8.73 0.64
CA ASN A 110 3.63 -8.00 0.14
C ASN A 110 3.07 -8.64 -1.13
N PRO A 111 1.74 -8.68 -1.33
CA PRO A 111 1.16 -9.20 -2.57
C PRO A 111 1.68 -8.49 -3.83
N VAL A 112 1.96 -7.18 -3.75
CA VAL A 112 2.50 -6.41 -4.89
C VAL A 112 3.84 -6.96 -5.40
N GLU A 113 4.66 -7.54 -4.53
CA GLU A 113 5.96 -8.12 -4.90
C GLU A 113 5.78 -9.38 -5.77
N THR A 114 4.65 -10.10 -5.65
CA THR A 114 4.36 -11.23 -6.54
C THR A 114 3.98 -10.77 -7.95
N TYR A 115 3.27 -9.65 -8.07
CA TYR A 115 2.87 -9.04 -9.35
C TYR A 115 4.07 -8.42 -10.08
N ILE A 116 4.99 -7.80 -9.32
CA ILE A 116 6.26 -7.29 -9.84
C ILE A 116 7.12 -8.46 -10.34
N ARG A 117 7.24 -9.54 -9.54
CA ARG A 117 7.98 -10.74 -9.93
C ARG A 117 7.42 -11.42 -11.19
N SER A 118 6.10 -11.48 -11.36
CA SER A 118 5.49 -12.01 -12.59
C SER A 118 5.60 -11.09 -13.80
N GLY A 119 6.05 -9.83 -13.63
CA GLY A 119 6.17 -8.87 -14.73
C GLY A 119 4.82 -8.32 -15.24
N THR A 120 3.74 -8.54 -14.49
CA THR A 120 2.37 -8.10 -14.85
C THR A 120 1.96 -6.80 -14.17
N TYR A 121 2.77 -6.29 -13.24
CA TYR A 121 2.56 -4.99 -12.61
C TYR A 121 3.11 -3.84 -13.47
N SER A 122 2.62 -2.62 -13.23
CA SER A 122 3.07 -1.42 -13.95
C SER A 122 4.54 -1.08 -13.68
N ARG A 123 5.02 -1.33 -12.46
CA ARG A 123 6.44 -1.22 -12.12
C ARG A 123 7.18 -2.47 -12.59
N LYS A 124 8.17 -2.28 -13.47
CA LYS A 124 9.08 -3.33 -13.95
C LYS A 124 10.53 -2.96 -13.63
N PRO A 125 11.13 -3.53 -12.57
CA PRO A 125 12.54 -3.33 -12.24
C PRO A 125 13.46 -3.83 -13.35
N THR A 126 14.63 -3.22 -13.49
CA THR A 126 15.71 -3.75 -14.32
C THR A 126 16.20 -5.07 -13.73
N LEU A 127 16.29 -6.11 -14.57
CA LEU A 127 16.81 -7.42 -14.19
C LEU A 127 18.35 -7.42 -14.25
N PRO A 128 19.04 -8.17 -13.37
CA PRO A 128 18.49 -8.82 -12.19
C PRO A 128 18.22 -7.85 -11.03
N TYR A 129 17.16 -8.08 -10.26
CA TYR A 129 16.83 -7.29 -9.05
C TYR A 129 16.58 -8.18 -7.82
N THR A 130 16.57 -7.55 -6.64
CA THR A 130 16.18 -8.17 -5.36
C THR A 130 14.82 -7.60 -4.93
N PRO A 131 13.80 -8.43 -4.64
CA PRO A 131 12.51 -7.96 -4.13
C PRO A 131 12.56 -7.45 -2.68
N GLY A 132 11.44 -6.90 -2.20
CA GLY A 132 11.24 -6.56 -0.77
C GLY A 132 11.37 -5.07 -0.47
N THR A 133 10.38 -4.53 0.23
CA THR A 133 10.30 -3.09 0.59
C THR A 133 10.26 -2.82 2.09
N ASP A 134 9.74 -3.77 2.88
CA ASP A 134 9.46 -3.63 4.32
C ASP A 134 10.55 -4.30 5.16
N VAL A 135 11.76 -3.74 5.23
CA VAL A 135 12.79 -4.30 6.10
C VAL A 135 12.67 -3.75 7.51
N ALA A 136 13.10 -4.53 8.49
CA ALA A 136 13.44 -4.05 9.82
C ALA A 136 14.74 -4.67 10.28
N GLY A 137 15.54 -3.86 10.97
CA GLY A 137 16.88 -4.25 11.37
C GLY A 137 17.65 -3.08 11.97
N VAL A 138 18.97 -3.11 11.80
CA VAL A 138 19.88 -2.16 12.42
C VAL A 138 20.66 -1.41 11.35
N ILE A 139 20.82 -0.10 11.51
CA ILE A 139 21.69 0.70 10.62
C ILE A 139 23.14 0.19 10.76
N GLU A 140 23.71 -0.31 9.66
CA GLU A 140 25.10 -0.78 9.59
C GLU A 140 26.05 0.36 9.19
N ALA A 141 25.58 1.23 8.27
CA ALA A 141 26.32 2.38 7.79
C ALA A 141 25.36 3.46 7.26
N VAL A 142 25.83 4.70 7.23
CA VAL A 142 25.10 5.84 6.64
C VAL A 142 25.98 6.50 5.58
N GLY A 143 25.36 6.99 4.52
CA GLY A 143 26.03 7.78 3.50
C GLY A 143 26.10 9.26 3.86
N GLU A 144 26.73 10.03 2.98
CA GLU A 144 26.88 11.49 3.14
C GLU A 144 25.51 12.19 3.25
N GLY A 145 25.42 13.25 4.05
CA GLY A 145 24.18 14.04 4.22
C GLY A 145 23.15 13.44 5.18
N VAL A 146 23.24 12.15 5.53
CA VAL A 146 22.35 11.53 6.50
C VAL A 146 22.68 12.01 7.91
N THR A 147 21.73 12.70 8.54
CA THR A 147 21.86 13.24 9.91
C THR A 147 20.84 12.69 10.88
N ALA A 148 19.75 12.10 10.38
CA ALA A 148 18.66 11.56 11.20
C ALA A 148 18.97 10.17 11.81
N PHE A 149 19.99 9.48 11.29
CA PHE A 149 20.33 8.11 11.67
C PHE A 149 21.84 7.93 11.83
N GLN A 150 22.21 6.97 12.68
CA GLN A 150 23.60 6.54 12.89
C GLN A 150 23.70 5.03 13.01
N LYS A 151 24.93 4.49 12.92
CA LYS A 151 25.18 3.06 13.09
C LYS A 151 24.66 2.57 14.45
N GLY A 152 23.95 1.45 14.45
CA GLY A 152 23.38 0.85 15.67
C GLY A 152 21.89 1.17 15.89
N ASP A 153 21.34 2.16 15.18
CA ASP A 153 19.92 2.52 15.31
C ASP A 153 19.02 1.38 14.81
N ARG A 154 17.95 1.13 15.56
CA ARG A 154 16.90 0.16 15.20
C ARG A 154 15.88 0.85 14.30
N VAL A 155 15.66 0.29 13.12
CA VAL A 155 14.83 0.92 12.08
C VAL A 155 13.92 -0.07 11.37
N PHE A 156 12.89 0.46 10.72
CA PHE A 156 12.11 -0.21 9.69
C PHE A 156 11.92 0.69 8.47
N THR A 157 11.49 0.13 7.33
CA THR A 157 11.33 0.88 6.07
C THR A 157 9.94 0.75 5.47
N SER A 158 9.59 1.72 4.62
CA SER A 158 8.46 1.62 3.67
C SER A 158 8.90 1.44 2.22
N SER A 159 10.21 1.55 1.95
CA SER A 159 10.83 1.25 0.66
C SER A 159 12.31 0.92 0.83
N THR A 160 12.87 0.18 -0.13
CA THR A 160 14.32 -0.01 -0.27
C THR A 160 14.74 0.35 -1.69
N ILE A 161 16.03 0.66 -1.86
CA ILE A 161 16.66 0.91 -3.16
C ILE A 161 17.22 -0.39 -3.73
N SER A 162 17.92 -1.19 -2.91
CA SER A 162 18.58 -2.41 -3.37
C SER A 162 17.71 -3.67 -3.29
N GLY A 163 16.57 -3.63 -2.59
CA GLY A 163 15.74 -4.79 -2.27
C GLY A 163 15.97 -5.32 -0.85
N GLY A 164 14.87 -5.68 -0.17
CA GLY A 164 14.85 -6.12 1.23
C GLY A 164 14.98 -7.63 1.47
N TYR A 165 14.85 -8.45 0.43
CA TYR A 165 15.06 -9.91 0.53
C TYR A 165 16.56 -10.24 0.50
N ALA A 166 17.31 -9.66 1.43
CA ALA A 166 18.75 -9.75 1.55
C ALA A 166 19.20 -9.51 3.00
N GLU A 167 20.39 -9.99 3.37
CA GLU A 167 20.96 -9.75 4.70
C GLU A 167 21.32 -8.27 4.93
N TYR A 168 21.57 -7.52 3.84
CA TYR A 168 21.75 -6.07 3.88
C TYR A 168 20.94 -5.38 2.78
N ALA A 169 20.32 -4.26 3.10
CA ALA A 169 19.54 -3.46 2.16
C ALA A 169 19.90 -1.99 2.25
N VAL A 170 20.07 -1.33 1.10
CA VAL A 170 20.16 0.13 1.02
C VAL A 170 18.76 0.71 0.88
N ALA A 171 18.48 1.77 1.64
CA ALA A 171 17.26 2.55 1.56
C ALA A 171 17.58 4.05 1.51
N SER A 172 16.66 4.84 0.95
CA SER A 172 16.69 6.30 1.06
C SER A 172 16.32 6.69 2.48
N ASP A 173 17.03 7.62 3.10
CA ASP A 173 16.80 8.02 4.49
C ASP A 173 15.36 8.51 4.74
N ASP A 174 14.72 9.14 3.75
CA ASP A 174 13.32 9.57 3.78
C ASP A 174 12.27 8.44 3.70
N THR A 175 12.71 7.19 3.59
CA THR A 175 11.86 5.98 3.62
C THR A 175 12.16 5.05 4.80
N VAL A 176 12.99 5.53 5.74
CA VAL A 176 13.47 4.81 6.93
C VAL A 176 12.88 5.49 8.17
N PHE A 177 12.48 4.69 9.14
CA PHE A 177 11.82 5.16 10.36
C PHE A 177 12.38 4.42 11.57
N SER A 178 12.48 5.11 12.70
CA SER A 178 12.94 4.50 13.95
C SER A 178 11.97 3.44 14.45
N LEU A 179 12.51 2.32 14.95
CA LEU A 179 11.73 1.24 15.56
C LEU A 179 11.87 1.29 17.08
N PRO A 180 10.80 1.57 17.84
CA PRO A 180 10.85 1.58 19.30
C PRO A 180 11.25 0.23 19.93
N ASP A 181 11.83 0.26 21.12
CA ASP A 181 12.30 -0.93 21.85
C ASP A 181 11.20 -1.90 22.26
N GLN A 182 9.96 -1.44 22.37
CA GLN A 182 8.81 -2.30 22.63
C GLN A 182 8.40 -3.20 21.44
N LEU A 183 8.89 -2.95 20.22
CA LEU A 183 8.57 -3.75 19.04
C LEU A 183 9.80 -4.49 18.56
N ASP A 184 9.68 -5.80 18.33
CA ASP A 184 10.76 -6.57 17.74
C ASP A 184 10.92 -6.31 16.23
N PHE A 185 12.00 -6.79 15.63
CA PHE A 185 12.22 -6.59 14.18
C PHE A 185 11.20 -7.34 13.31
N LYS A 186 10.58 -8.42 13.79
CA LYS A 186 9.53 -9.13 13.05
C LYS A 186 8.30 -8.26 12.92
N GLN A 187 7.94 -7.58 14.01
CA GLN A 187 6.88 -6.58 14.04
C GLN A 187 7.25 -5.35 13.20
N GLY A 188 8.49 -4.86 13.29
CA GLY A 188 8.98 -3.77 12.44
C GLY A 188 8.81 -4.04 10.94
N ALA A 189 9.13 -5.26 10.49
CA ALA A 189 8.96 -5.71 9.11
C ALA A 189 7.49 -5.84 8.66
N ALA A 190 6.54 -5.66 9.59
CA ALA A 190 5.12 -5.64 9.33
C ALA A 190 4.50 -4.23 9.27
N ILE A 191 5.31 -3.17 9.45
CA ILE A 191 4.81 -1.79 9.53
C ILE A 191 4.70 -1.14 8.15
N GLY A 192 5.81 -1.08 7.39
CA GLY A 192 6.02 -0.32 6.16
C GLY A 192 4.79 -0.18 5.24
N ILE A 193 4.69 -1.00 4.19
CA ILE A 193 3.54 -0.98 3.28
C ILE A 193 2.19 -1.12 4.03
N PRO A 194 2.00 -2.05 4.99
CA PRO A 194 0.69 -2.28 5.59
C PRO A 194 0.08 -1.05 6.30
N TYR A 195 0.80 -0.45 7.23
CA TYR A 195 0.27 0.64 8.05
C TYR A 195 0.22 1.96 7.31
N PHE A 196 1.22 2.26 6.46
CA PHE A 196 1.16 3.46 5.63
C PHE A 196 0.03 3.39 4.60
N THR A 197 -0.24 2.21 4.02
CA THR A 197 -1.38 2.02 3.10
C THR A 197 -2.71 2.17 3.83
N ALA A 198 -2.86 1.54 5.00
CA ALA A 198 -4.08 1.64 5.79
C ALA A 198 -4.35 3.08 6.25
N TYR A 199 -3.33 3.79 6.73
CA TYR A 199 -3.45 5.20 7.14
C TYR A 199 -3.85 6.09 5.95
N ARG A 200 -3.21 5.89 4.80
CA ARG A 200 -3.57 6.60 3.56
C ARG A 200 -5.01 6.31 3.14
N ALA A 201 -5.43 5.06 3.17
CA ALA A 201 -6.79 4.68 2.79
C ALA A 201 -7.82 5.35 3.71
N LEU A 202 -7.60 5.32 5.03
CA LEU A 202 -8.52 5.89 6.02
C LEU A 202 -8.54 7.43 6.01
N PHE A 203 -7.40 8.10 5.99
CA PHE A 203 -7.37 9.55 6.25
C PHE A 203 -7.07 10.41 5.03
N HIS A 204 -6.14 9.99 4.17
CA HIS A 204 -5.81 10.76 2.97
C HIS A 204 -6.82 10.56 1.85
N ARG A 205 -7.49 9.40 1.79
CA ARG A 205 -8.44 9.07 0.72
C ARG A 205 -9.88 9.05 1.19
N ALA A 206 -10.19 8.38 2.31
CA ALA A 206 -11.55 8.39 2.83
C ALA A 206 -11.88 9.63 3.65
N HIS A 207 -10.89 10.37 4.18
CA HIS A 207 -11.13 11.45 5.14
C HIS A 207 -12.03 10.99 6.30
N ALA A 208 -11.74 9.80 6.84
CA ALA A 208 -12.53 9.19 7.89
C ALA A 208 -12.55 10.04 9.16
N LYS A 209 -13.71 10.11 9.80
CA LYS A 209 -13.96 10.90 11.01
C LYS A 209 -14.31 9.99 12.19
N PRO A 210 -13.97 10.39 13.43
CA PRO A 210 -14.45 9.68 14.62
C PRO A 210 -15.97 9.50 14.60
N GLY A 211 -16.44 8.33 15.04
CA GLY A 211 -17.86 7.97 15.05
C GLY A 211 -18.39 7.38 13.74
N GLU A 212 -17.66 7.49 12.62
CA GLU A 212 -18.05 6.80 11.37
C GLU A 212 -17.88 5.28 11.49
N SER A 213 -18.68 4.54 10.73
CA SER A 213 -18.52 3.09 10.56
C SER A 213 -17.54 2.78 9.41
N VAL A 214 -16.70 1.77 9.61
CA VAL A 214 -15.80 1.26 8.58
C VAL A 214 -15.91 -0.25 8.46
N LEU A 215 -16.04 -0.75 7.23
CA LEU A 215 -15.89 -2.16 6.91
C LEU A 215 -14.50 -2.37 6.29
N VAL A 216 -13.68 -3.20 6.92
CA VAL A 216 -12.40 -3.65 6.37
C VAL A 216 -12.63 -5.00 5.70
N HIS A 217 -12.71 -5.01 4.36
CA HIS A 217 -12.96 -6.22 3.58
C HIS A 217 -11.62 -6.95 3.36
N GLY A 218 -11.48 -8.17 3.91
CA GLY A 218 -10.18 -8.85 3.95
C GLY A 218 -9.31 -8.37 5.12
N ALA A 219 -9.89 -8.30 6.31
CA ALA A 219 -9.29 -7.71 7.51
C ALA A 219 -8.16 -8.54 8.14
N SER A 220 -8.05 -9.84 7.87
CA SER A 220 -7.09 -10.71 8.60
C SER A 220 -5.66 -10.69 8.05
N GLY A 221 -5.39 -9.97 6.96
CA GLY A 221 -4.04 -9.76 6.41
C GLY A 221 -3.35 -8.52 6.97
N GLY A 222 -2.11 -8.26 6.52
CA GLY A 222 -1.29 -7.14 7.03
C GLY A 222 -1.98 -5.77 6.97
N VAL A 223 -2.44 -5.34 5.79
CA VAL A 223 -3.13 -4.04 5.64
C VAL A 223 -4.47 -4.04 6.38
N GLY A 224 -5.16 -5.18 6.40
CA GLY A 224 -6.46 -5.31 7.05
C GLY A 224 -6.40 -5.11 8.56
N LEU A 225 -5.43 -5.77 9.22
CA LEU A 225 -5.23 -5.61 10.67
C LEU A 225 -4.72 -4.22 11.02
N ALA A 226 -3.84 -3.65 10.18
CA ALA A 226 -3.41 -2.26 10.33
C ALA A 226 -4.61 -1.30 10.25
N ALA A 227 -5.51 -1.49 9.27
CA ALA A 227 -6.72 -0.68 9.14
C ALA A 227 -7.65 -0.84 10.35
N CYS A 228 -7.82 -2.06 10.89
CA CYS A 228 -8.61 -2.29 12.11
C CYS A 228 -8.03 -1.54 13.32
N GLN A 229 -6.72 -1.65 13.55
CA GLN A 229 -6.05 -0.98 14.68
C GLN A 229 -6.13 0.54 14.58
N ILE A 230 -5.82 1.09 13.40
CA ILE A 230 -5.88 2.53 13.15
C ILE A 230 -7.32 3.02 13.32
N ALA A 231 -8.30 2.38 12.67
CA ALA A 231 -9.69 2.79 12.78
C ALA A 231 -10.21 2.73 14.22
N ARG A 232 -9.83 1.70 14.98
CA ARG A 232 -10.19 1.57 16.39
C ARG A 232 -9.59 2.70 17.23
N ALA A 233 -8.31 3.01 17.03
CA ALA A 233 -7.62 4.07 17.76
C ALA A 233 -8.22 5.46 17.51
N TYR A 234 -8.79 5.69 16.32
CA TYR A 234 -9.42 6.95 15.93
C TYR A 234 -10.94 6.99 16.17
N GLY A 235 -11.49 6.01 16.89
CA GLY A 235 -12.88 6.02 17.35
C GLY A 235 -13.92 5.70 16.27
N LEU A 236 -13.56 4.91 15.24
CA LEU A 236 -14.51 4.41 14.24
C LEU A 236 -15.22 3.14 14.75
N LYS A 237 -16.46 2.89 14.28
CA LYS A 237 -17.13 1.59 14.44
C LYS A 237 -16.59 0.62 13.38
N VAL A 238 -15.62 -0.20 13.75
CA VAL A 238 -14.95 -1.15 12.88
C VAL A 238 -15.74 -2.46 12.71
N LEU A 239 -16.04 -2.82 11.47
CA LEU A 239 -16.48 -4.15 11.02
C LEU A 239 -15.35 -4.75 10.19
N GLY A 240 -15.16 -6.07 10.24
CA GLY A 240 -14.14 -6.75 9.45
C GLY A 240 -14.62 -8.05 8.82
N THR A 241 -13.97 -8.51 7.75
CA THR A 241 -14.20 -9.85 7.20
C THR A 241 -12.94 -10.70 7.18
N ALA A 242 -13.08 -11.99 7.47
CA ALA A 242 -12.01 -12.99 7.37
C ALA A 242 -12.58 -14.32 6.87
N GLY A 243 -11.73 -15.21 6.33
CA GLY A 243 -12.19 -16.47 5.70
C GLY A 243 -12.10 -17.71 6.59
N THR A 244 -11.55 -17.58 7.79
CA THR A 244 -11.32 -18.67 8.75
C THR A 244 -11.63 -18.21 10.16
N GLU A 245 -11.89 -19.15 11.07
CA GLU A 245 -12.15 -18.82 12.47
C GLU A 245 -10.98 -18.11 13.14
N GLU A 246 -9.77 -18.62 12.91
CA GLU A 246 -8.54 -17.98 13.37
C GLU A 246 -8.42 -16.54 12.85
N GLY A 247 -8.68 -16.32 11.55
CA GLY A 247 -8.69 -15.00 10.97
C GLY A 247 -9.74 -14.08 11.61
N ARG A 248 -10.93 -14.60 11.94
CA ARG A 248 -11.97 -13.82 12.63
C ARG A 248 -11.55 -13.44 14.05
N SER A 249 -10.98 -14.38 14.78
CA SER A 249 -10.47 -14.16 16.14
C SER A 249 -9.39 -13.08 16.17
N ILE A 250 -8.42 -13.15 15.24
CA ILE A 250 -7.36 -12.14 15.12
C ILE A 250 -7.95 -10.77 14.77
N VAL A 251 -8.89 -10.69 13.83
CA VAL A 251 -9.53 -9.41 13.46
C VAL A 251 -10.28 -8.78 14.64
N SER A 252 -11.02 -9.59 15.40
CA SER A 252 -11.71 -9.16 16.63
C SER A 252 -10.71 -8.63 17.67
N GLY A 253 -9.64 -9.39 17.94
CA GLY A 253 -8.58 -9.00 18.88
C GLY A 253 -7.79 -7.74 18.47
N ASN A 254 -7.95 -7.27 17.22
CA ASN A 254 -7.25 -6.10 16.67
C ASN A 254 -8.18 -4.92 16.38
N GLY A 255 -9.36 -4.89 17.02
CA GLY A 255 -10.19 -3.68 17.12
C GLY A 255 -11.52 -3.72 16.37
N ALA A 256 -11.80 -4.79 15.61
CA ALA A 256 -13.11 -4.98 15.01
C ALA A 256 -14.18 -5.21 16.10
N HIS A 257 -15.28 -4.49 15.99
CA HIS A 257 -16.46 -4.65 16.86
C HIS A 257 -17.28 -5.87 16.44
N GLU A 258 -17.33 -6.13 15.14
CA GLU A 258 -18.09 -7.22 14.53
C GLU A 258 -17.27 -7.82 13.38
N VAL A 259 -17.28 -9.16 13.27
CA VAL A 259 -16.47 -9.88 12.28
C VAL A 259 -17.30 -10.92 11.54
N PHE A 260 -17.25 -10.86 10.21
CA PHE A 260 -18.03 -11.71 9.31
C PHE A 260 -17.13 -12.70 8.56
N ASN A 261 -17.66 -13.87 8.26
CA ASN A 261 -16.95 -14.86 7.46
C ASN A 261 -17.27 -14.64 5.97
N HIS A 262 -16.33 -14.13 5.18
CA HIS A 262 -16.56 -13.85 3.75
C HIS A 262 -16.70 -15.12 2.88
N ARG A 263 -16.60 -16.32 3.47
CA ARG A 263 -16.89 -17.59 2.78
C ARG A 263 -18.31 -18.10 2.96
N GLU A 264 -19.09 -17.50 3.86
CA GLU A 264 -20.48 -17.90 4.07
C GLU A 264 -21.38 -17.33 2.97
N THR A 265 -22.28 -18.16 2.43
CA THR A 265 -23.12 -17.85 1.24
C THR A 265 -24.00 -16.60 1.37
N ASN A 266 -24.18 -16.03 2.57
CA ASN A 266 -25.01 -14.86 2.84
C ASN A 266 -24.35 -13.82 3.77
N TYR A 267 -23.01 -13.79 3.82
CA TYR A 267 -22.31 -12.89 4.75
C TYR A 267 -22.63 -11.40 4.50
N ILE A 268 -22.89 -11.00 3.24
CA ILE A 268 -23.30 -9.64 2.89
C ILE A 268 -24.64 -9.27 3.55
N ASP A 269 -25.61 -10.18 3.58
CA ASP A 269 -26.90 -9.94 4.22
C ASP A 269 -26.76 -9.83 5.74
N LYS A 270 -25.83 -10.60 6.33
CA LYS A 270 -25.48 -10.46 7.76
C LYS A 270 -24.86 -9.09 8.07
N ILE A 271 -24.00 -8.58 7.19
CA ILE A 271 -23.46 -7.22 7.32
C ILE A 271 -24.60 -6.20 7.22
N LYS A 272 -25.47 -6.31 6.21
CA LYS A 272 -26.66 -5.43 6.05
C LYS A 272 -27.53 -5.41 7.30
N ALA A 273 -27.81 -6.57 7.89
CA ALA A 273 -28.59 -6.67 9.11
C ALA A 273 -27.91 -6.00 10.31
N SER A 274 -26.58 -6.08 10.40
CA SER A 274 -25.78 -5.44 11.46
C SER A 274 -25.78 -3.91 11.36
N VAL A 275 -25.63 -3.37 10.14
CA VAL A 275 -25.52 -1.91 9.92
C VAL A 275 -26.87 -1.23 9.72
N GLY A 276 -27.90 -2.02 9.38
CA GLY A 276 -29.25 -1.56 9.07
C GLY A 276 -29.31 -0.62 7.85
N GLU A 277 -30.41 0.10 7.73
CA GLU A 277 -30.67 1.05 6.63
C GLU A 277 -29.61 2.17 6.51
N LYS A 278 -28.85 2.43 7.59
CA LYS A 278 -27.81 3.46 7.57
C LYS A 278 -26.60 3.06 6.72
N GLY A 279 -26.33 1.78 6.56
CA GLY A 279 -25.14 1.30 5.83
C GLY A 279 -23.81 1.64 6.51
N VAL A 280 -22.72 1.54 5.73
CA VAL A 280 -21.34 1.79 6.18
C VAL A 280 -20.79 3.07 5.56
N ASN A 281 -20.13 3.91 6.35
CA ASN A 281 -19.58 5.18 5.85
C ASN A 281 -18.31 5.00 5.00
N VAL A 282 -17.43 4.07 5.40
CA VAL A 282 -16.16 3.78 4.73
C VAL A 282 -16.01 2.28 4.50
N ILE A 283 -15.64 1.87 3.29
CA ILE A 283 -15.20 0.50 3.02
C ILE A 283 -13.74 0.54 2.59
N ILE A 284 -12.88 -0.24 3.25
CA ILE A 284 -11.49 -0.45 2.82
C ILE A 284 -11.43 -1.80 2.11
N GLU A 285 -11.29 -1.76 0.79
CA GLU A 285 -11.49 -2.92 -0.08
C GLU A 285 -10.17 -3.50 -0.61
N MET A 286 -9.88 -4.75 -0.26
CA MET A 286 -8.62 -5.43 -0.61
C MET A 286 -8.73 -6.33 -1.86
N LEU A 287 -9.95 -6.64 -2.32
CA LEU A 287 -10.22 -7.53 -3.44
C LEU A 287 -11.44 -7.04 -4.25
N SER A 288 -11.35 -5.81 -4.75
CA SER A 288 -12.49 -5.12 -5.37
C SER A 288 -13.02 -5.83 -6.62
N ASN A 289 -12.21 -6.65 -7.29
CA ASN A 289 -12.67 -7.42 -8.43
C ASN A 289 -13.73 -8.49 -8.07
N VAL A 290 -13.88 -8.80 -6.78
CA VAL A 290 -14.90 -9.73 -6.25
C VAL A 290 -16.01 -8.95 -5.55
N ASN A 291 -15.67 -7.93 -4.77
CA ASN A 291 -16.60 -7.36 -3.79
C ASN A 291 -17.26 -6.04 -4.21
N LEU A 292 -16.69 -5.30 -5.18
CA LEU A 292 -17.04 -3.89 -5.37
C LEU A 292 -18.55 -3.65 -5.60
N SER A 293 -19.22 -4.52 -6.35
CA SER A 293 -20.67 -4.42 -6.55
C SER A 293 -21.46 -4.57 -5.23
N ASN A 294 -21.08 -5.55 -4.40
CA ASN A 294 -21.68 -5.74 -3.08
C ASN A 294 -21.34 -4.57 -2.13
N ASP A 295 -20.12 -4.04 -2.19
CA ASP A 295 -19.69 -2.92 -1.36
C ASP A 295 -20.58 -1.69 -1.59
N LEU A 296 -20.92 -1.37 -2.85
CA LEU A 296 -21.84 -0.28 -3.17
C LEU A 296 -23.23 -0.46 -2.53
N SER A 297 -23.71 -1.71 -2.44
CA SER A 297 -24.97 -2.02 -1.77
C SER A 297 -24.91 -1.80 -0.24
N LEU A 298 -23.72 -1.85 0.36
CA LEU A 298 -23.50 -1.69 1.81
C LEU A 298 -23.27 -0.23 2.23
N LEU A 299 -22.89 0.66 1.32
CA LEU A 299 -22.56 2.04 1.66
C LEU A 299 -23.74 2.82 2.23
N SER A 300 -23.45 3.75 3.14
CA SER A 300 -24.36 4.80 3.58
C SER A 300 -24.55 5.86 2.50
N TYR A 301 -25.51 6.77 2.68
CA TYR A 301 -25.49 8.05 1.96
C TYR A 301 -24.16 8.79 2.22
N GLY A 302 -23.55 9.36 1.18
CA GLY A 302 -22.21 9.95 1.19
C GLY A 302 -21.07 8.95 1.46
N GLY A 303 -21.35 7.65 1.48
CA GLY A 303 -20.37 6.61 1.78
C GLY A 303 -19.29 6.50 0.70
N ARG A 304 -18.14 5.94 1.06
CA ARG A 304 -17.03 5.72 0.10
C ARG A 304 -16.37 4.36 0.26
N VAL A 305 -16.09 3.73 -0.87
CA VAL A 305 -15.21 2.56 -0.96
C VAL A 305 -13.83 2.99 -1.44
N ILE A 306 -12.80 2.61 -0.68
CA ILE A 306 -11.41 2.84 -0.99
C ILE A 306 -10.82 1.55 -1.55
N VAL A 307 -10.53 1.54 -2.85
CA VAL A 307 -9.94 0.39 -3.54
C VAL A 307 -8.44 0.37 -3.24
N VAL A 308 -8.05 -0.53 -2.34
CA VAL A 308 -6.65 -0.81 -1.97
C VAL A 308 -6.07 -1.93 -2.84
N GLY A 309 -6.87 -2.95 -3.13
CA GLY A 309 -6.44 -4.11 -3.91
C GLY A 309 -7.47 -4.56 -4.93
N SER A 310 -6.99 -4.96 -6.10
CA SER A 310 -7.77 -5.59 -7.16
C SER A 310 -6.90 -6.54 -7.97
N ARG A 311 -7.47 -7.66 -8.41
CA ARG A 311 -6.81 -8.68 -9.25
C ARG A 311 -7.49 -8.87 -10.60
N GLY A 312 -8.43 -8.01 -10.98
CA GLY A 312 -9.15 -8.13 -12.24
C GLY A 312 -10.25 -7.09 -12.44
N PRO A 313 -10.97 -7.18 -13.57
CA PRO A 313 -12.17 -6.38 -13.81
C PRO A 313 -13.34 -6.84 -12.93
N VAL A 314 -14.35 -5.99 -12.78
CA VAL A 314 -15.61 -6.27 -12.09
C VAL A 314 -16.75 -5.51 -12.76
N GLU A 315 -17.90 -6.17 -12.85
CA GLU A 315 -19.15 -5.53 -13.27
C GLU A 315 -19.80 -4.85 -12.06
N ILE A 316 -20.23 -3.60 -12.24
CA ILE A 316 -20.94 -2.82 -11.22
C ILE A 316 -22.16 -2.16 -11.86
N ASN A 317 -23.13 -1.78 -11.03
CA ASN A 317 -24.25 -0.95 -11.43
C ASN A 317 -24.02 0.50 -10.96
N PRO A 318 -23.69 1.45 -11.84
CA PRO A 318 -23.48 2.85 -11.44
C PRO A 318 -24.70 3.51 -10.79
N ARG A 319 -25.92 2.98 -10.98
CA ARG A 319 -27.11 3.48 -10.28
C ARG A 319 -26.98 3.36 -8.75
N ASP A 320 -26.24 2.36 -8.28
CA ASP A 320 -26.04 2.13 -6.84
C ASP A 320 -25.25 3.27 -6.19
N THR A 321 -24.43 4.00 -6.97
CA THR A 321 -23.73 5.19 -6.47
C THR A 321 -24.60 6.43 -6.47
N MET A 322 -25.54 6.54 -7.41
CA MET A 322 -26.37 7.73 -7.59
C MET A 322 -27.31 7.98 -6.41
N VAL A 323 -28.00 6.94 -5.94
CA VAL A 323 -29.01 7.07 -4.86
C VAL A 323 -28.37 7.46 -3.53
N LYS A 324 -27.14 7.00 -3.29
CA LYS A 324 -26.41 7.23 -2.06
C LYS A 324 -25.41 8.38 -2.18
N GLU A 325 -25.26 8.98 -3.36
CA GLU A 325 -24.17 9.92 -3.67
C GLU A 325 -22.80 9.41 -3.19
N SER A 326 -22.57 8.11 -3.38
CA SER A 326 -21.40 7.42 -2.84
C SER A 326 -20.22 7.46 -3.82
N SER A 327 -18.99 7.31 -3.30
CA SER A 327 -17.76 7.39 -4.11
C SER A 327 -16.98 6.07 -4.17
N ILE A 328 -16.37 5.80 -5.32
CA ILE A 328 -15.35 4.76 -5.51
C ILE A 328 -14.01 5.47 -5.70
N ILE A 329 -13.04 5.22 -4.81
CA ILE A 329 -11.78 5.96 -4.77
C ILE A 329 -10.60 4.98 -4.75
N GLY A 330 -9.71 5.08 -5.74
CA GLY A 330 -8.45 4.33 -5.72
C GLY A 330 -7.44 4.89 -4.72
N THR A 331 -6.60 4.02 -4.17
CA THR A 331 -5.41 4.42 -3.41
C THR A 331 -4.17 3.66 -3.87
N ALA A 332 -3.06 4.39 -3.98
CA ALA A 332 -1.74 3.82 -4.22
C ALA A 332 -0.75 4.50 -3.29
N LEU A 333 -0.05 3.73 -2.45
CA LEU A 333 0.88 4.26 -1.46
C LEU A 333 2.04 5.01 -2.11
N PHE A 334 2.59 4.47 -3.21
CA PHE A 334 3.69 5.11 -3.94
C PHE A 334 3.32 6.41 -4.67
N SER A 335 2.04 6.81 -4.68
CA SER A 335 1.58 8.11 -5.16
C SER A 335 1.48 9.16 -4.05
N SER A 336 1.94 8.84 -2.84
CA SER A 336 1.95 9.78 -1.72
C SER A 336 2.97 10.88 -1.93
N THR A 337 2.63 12.10 -1.54
CA THR A 337 3.60 13.19 -1.45
C THR A 337 4.57 12.93 -0.29
N LYS A 338 5.71 13.63 -0.27
CA LYS A 338 6.62 13.59 0.90
C LYS A 338 5.92 14.07 2.18
N GLU A 339 5.00 15.01 2.06
CA GLU A 339 4.19 15.52 3.17
C GLU A 339 3.22 14.45 3.71
N ASP A 340 2.52 13.74 2.81
CA ASP A 340 1.63 12.62 3.19
C ASP A 340 2.40 11.54 3.96
N ILE A 341 3.60 11.17 3.49
CA ILE A 341 4.46 10.17 4.14
C ILE A 341 4.91 10.65 5.51
N ARG A 342 5.37 11.91 5.62
CA ARG A 342 5.79 12.48 6.91
C ARG A 342 4.64 12.53 7.92
N GLY A 343 3.46 12.96 7.49
CA GLY A 343 2.27 13.00 8.34
C GLY A 343 1.82 11.60 8.79
N SER A 344 1.87 10.63 7.88
CA SER A 344 1.57 9.23 8.21
C SER A 344 2.60 8.68 9.20
N ALA A 345 3.90 8.90 8.97
CA ALA A 345 4.97 8.44 9.83
C ALA A 345 4.83 8.98 11.25
N ALA A 346 4.53 10.28 11.41
CA ALA A 346 4.33 10.89 12.72
C ALA A 346 3.17 10.23 13.49
N ALA A 347 2.04 9.98 12.83
CA ALA A 347 0.89 9.33 13.45
C ALA A 347 1.17 7.87 13.83
N LEU A 348 1.88 7.13 12.97
CA LEU A 348 2.25 5.74 13.23
C LEU A 348 3.30 5.65 14.35
N GLN A 349 4.26 6.58 14.41
CA GLN A 349 5.23 6.67 15.50
C GLN A 349 4.54 6.87 16.85
N ALA A 350 3.64 7.84 16.95
CA ALA A 350 2.82 8.04 18.14
C ALA A 350 1.97 6.81 18.49
N GLY A 351 1.52 6.06 17.48
CA GLY A 351 0.78 4.82 17.67
C GLY A 351 1.61 3.67 18.23
N MET A 352 2.86 3.56 17.82
CA MET A 352 3.79 2.58 18.42
C MET A 352 4.07 2.96 19.87
N GLU A 353 4.36 4.23 20.14
CA GLU A 353 4.70 4.75 21.47
C GLU A 353 3.56 4.59 22.48
N THR A 354 2.34 4.92 22.08
CA THR A 354 1.13 4.74 22.92
C THR A 354 0.63 3.29 22.94
N GLY A 355 1.13 2.44 22.06
CA GLY A 355 0.90 1.00 22.08
C GLY A 355 -0.41 0.52 21.44
N TRP A 356 -1.11 1.36 20.66
CA TRP A 356 -2.25 0.89 19.84
C TRP A 356 -1.76 0.25 18.52
N LEU A 357 -0.60 0.68 18.01
CA LEU A 357 0.02 0.09 16.83
C LEU A 357 0.86 -1.12 17.27
N LYS A 358 0.32 -2.32 17.08
CA LYS A 358 0.96 -3.58 17.46
C LYS A 358 0.90 -4.57 16.30
N PRO A 359 1.93 -4.61 15.44
CA PRO A 359 1.89 -5.46 14.26
C PRO A 359 1.71 -6.93 14.63
N VAL A 360 0.76 -7.59 13.95
CA VAL A 360 0.51 -9.02 14.10
C VAL A 360 1.32 -9.76 13.04
N VAL A 361 2.34 -10.49 13.51
CA VAL A 361 3.17 -11.33 12.67
C VAL A 361 2.47 -12.68 12.48
N GLY A 362 2.18 -13.03 11.23
CA GLY A 362 1.60 -14.30 10.83
C GLY A 362 2.69 -15.31 10.45
N PRO A 363 2.55 -16.01 9.31
CA PRO A 363 3.55 -16.98 8.84
C PRO A 363 4.95 -16.37 8.66
N GLN A 364 5.96 -17.09 9.12
CA GLN A 364 7.37 -16.71 9.05
C GLN A 364 8.11 -17.74 8.21
N TYR A 365 8.84 -17.28 7.20
CA TYR A 365 9.66 -18.15 6.34
C TYR A 365 11.12 -17.73 6.46
N PRO A 366 12.08 -18.66 6.47
CA PRO A 366 13.48 -18.29 6.30
C PRO A 366 13.71 -17.81 4.85
N LEU A 367 14.73 -16.99 4.62
CA LEU A 367 14.99 -16.35 3.32
C LEU A 367 14.98 -17.33 2.13
N GLU A 368 15.52 -18.54 2.32
CA GLU A 368 15.63 -19.58 1.29
C GLU A 368 14.27 -20.13 0.85
N LYS A 369 13.21 -19.85 1.62
CA LYS A 369 11.82 -20.22 1.32
C LYS A 369 11.01 -19.06 0.74
N ALA A 370 11.65 -18.00 0.22
CA ALA A 370 10.96 -16.87 -0.40
C ALA A 370 9.97 -17.28 -1.52
N ALA A 371 10.31 -18.29 -2.33
CA ALA A 371 9.39 -18.84 -3.33
C ALA A 371 8.11 -19.42 -2.69
N GLN A 372 8.25 -20.18 -1.61
CA GLN A 372 7.12 -20.74 -0.87
C GLN A 372 6.27 -19.65 -0.21
N ALA A 373 6.91 -18.59 0.32
CA ALA A 373 6.20 -17.43 0.88
C ALA A 373 5.35 -16.73 -0.19
N HIS A 374 5.91 -16.48 -1.38
CA HIS A 374 5.19 -15.90 -2.50
C HIS A 374 4.04 -16.76 -3.02
N GLU A 375 4.17 -18.09 -3.01
CA GLU A 375 3.07 -19.01 -3.33
C GLU A 375 1.96 -18.90 -2.27
N SER A 376 2.36 -18.96 -0.99
CA SER A 376 1.44 -19.00 0.15
C SER A 376 0.64 -17.69 0.29
N ILE A 377 1.23 -16.52 0.04
CA ILE A 377 0.52 -15.24 0.17
C ILE A 377 -0.60 -15.06 -0.86
N ILE A 378 -0.56 -15.79 -1.98
CA ILE A 378 -1.59 -15.73 -3.02
C ILE A 378 -2.62 -16.86 -2.87
N HIS A 379 -2.17 -18.06 -2.50
CA HIS A 379 -2.98 -19.28 -2.55
C HIS A 379 -3.39 -19.85 -1.18
N SER A 380 -2.96 -19.25 -0.07
CA SER A 380 -3.34 -19.73 1.26
C SER A 380 -4.84 -19.66 1.51
N ASN A 381 -5.33 -20.59 2.35
CA ASN A 381 -6.73 -20.67 2.75
C ASN A 381 -7.15 -19.61 3.78
N GLY A 382 -6.32 -18.61 4.09
CA GLY A 382 -6.65 -17.52 5.01
C GLY A 382 -5.40 -16.88 5.57
N ALA A 383 -5.41 -15.55 5.66
CA ALA A 383 -4.34 -14.80 6.31
C ALA A 383 -4.58 -14.74 7.84
N SER A 384 -3.49 -14.81 8.60
CA SER A 384 -3.44 -14.64 10.06
C SER A 384 -2.37 -13.63 10.46
N GLY A 385 -2.39 -12.46 9.81
CA GLY A 385 -1.41 -11.39 10.00
C GLY A 385 -0.47 -11.19 8.83
N LYS A 386 0.64 -10.48 9.09
CA LYS A 386 1.67 -10.19 8.08
C LYS A 386 2.60 -11.39 7.90
N MET A 387 2.77 -11.82 6.67
CA MET A 387 3.80 -12.78 6.30
C MET A 387 5.17 -12.09 6.21
N ILE A 388 6.20 -12.71 6.77
CA ILE A 388 7.58 -12.16 6.78
C ILE A 388 8.62 -13.21 6.38
N LEU A 389 9.76 -12.72 5.90
CA LEU A 389 11.01 -13.45 5.74
C LEU A 389 11.94 -13.15 6.92
N LEU A 390 12.65 -14.17 7.41
CA LEU A 390 13.71 -14.08 8.41
C LEU A 390 15.07 -14.23 7.75
N LEU A 391 16.04 -13.41 8.17
CA LEU A 391 17.37 -13.28 7.56
C LEU A 391 18.47 -13.92 8.41
#